data_AF-A0A8J3A5R6-F1
#
_entry.id   AF-A0A8J3A5R6-F1
#
_cell.length_a   1.000
_cell.length_b   1.000
_cell.length_c   1.000
_cell.angle_alpha   90.00
_cell.angle_beta   90.00
_cell.angle_gamma   90.00
#
_symmetry.space_group_name_H-M   'P 1'
#
loop_
_entity.id
_entity.type
_entity.pdbx_description
1 polymer ?
#
loop_
_entity_poly.entity_id
_entity_poly.type
_entity_poly.pdbx_seq_one_letter_code
_entity_poly.pdbx_strand_id
1 'polypeptide(L)'
;MHRVHAGCDRLGRGAVGLAAVALLLAACGEAPGEGTAGDAPGGATGDQPGAAGSADDGALAPRCEEVDDLVAEPPPDGEPTGTTAAPLDGGELPGEGTAGGVTRPDPGGLAQEVEAWARQHAADAFAGVWIDHGLGGVAVAFTDDVDAHAEAIRAEVHPGVAVAEAAHTEDELRGLQDRLMANEAGGQQEGAVTSSGVQVMINRTTVGVYAPSDERLAELSAAYGADAICFEIQDPPPAPADGVITLAKVDGWRDGLDGTAFAVLEVAADPETAARAWAENVPDDLTPVDDEPPVTPGRYGELDDVDLDRQVLVVWSSGESGSCPDYLADLSTVDGDVVTVERASAGAGACTDDYNPYRLVLAVDRDRLPPVDELPASLVGVPDGQAVAYPAD
;
A
#
# COMPACT_ATOMS: atom_id res chain seq x y z
N MET A 1 -57.10 -37.74 -27.97
CA MET A 1 -57.05 -39.20 -28.22
C MET A 1 -55.96 -39.50 -29.25
N HIS A 2 -54.75 -39.88 -28.84
CA HIS A 2 -53.90 -40.89 -29.49
C HIS A 2 -52.69 -41.13 -28.56
N ARG A 3 -52.26 -42.38 -28.44
CA ARG A 3 -51.05 -42.84 -27.73
C ARG A 3 -50.06 -43.35 -28.79
N VAL A 4 -48.92 -43.89 -28.31
CA VAL A 4 -47.97 -44.78 -29.04
C VAL A 4 -46.90 -43.99 -29.81
N HIS A 5 -45.58 -44.29 -29.77
CA HIS A 5 -44.82 -45.42 -29.21
C HIS A 5 -43.55 -44.95 -28.44
N ALA A 6 -43.02 -45.81 -27.56
CA ALA A 6 -41.64 -45.72 -27.07
C ALA A 6 -40.68 -46.59 -27.92
N GLY A 7 -39.37 -46.31 -27.88
CA GLY A 7 -38.33 -47.15 -28.51
C GLY A 7 -36.95 -46.93 -27.89
N CYS A 8 -36.35 -48.01 -27.37
CA CYS A 8 -35.00 -48.03 -26.80
C CYS A 8 -33.97 -48.64 -27.77
N ASP A 9 -32.70 -48.32 -27.48
CA ASP A 9 -31.46 -49.04 -27.81
C ASP A 9 -31.07 -49.28 -29.28
N ARG A 10 -29.87 -48.78 -29.63
CA ARG A 10 -28.75 -49.68 -29.96
C ARG A 10 -27.35 -49.06 -29.83
N LEU A 11 -26.47 -49.91 -29.30
CA LEU A 11 -25.04 -49.70 -29.08
C LEU A 11 -24.25 -49.46 -30.38
N GLY A 12 -23.23 -48.60 -30.32
CA GLY A 12 -22.10 -48.54 -31.25
C GLY A 12 -20.79 -48.40 -30.47
N ARG A 13 -19.91 -49.41 -30.52
CA ARG A 13 -18.61 -49.41 -29.81
C ARG A 13 -17.50 -48.82 -30.68
N GLY A 14 -16.63 -48.02 -30.08
CA GLY A 14 -15.33 -47.62 -30.66
C GLY A 14 -14.38 -47.12 -29.57
N ALA A 15 -13.31 -47.88 -29.29
CA ALA A 15 -12.13 -47.45 -28.52
C ALA A 15 -11.07 -46.90 -29.51
N VAL A 16 -9.94 -46.25 -29.16
CA VAL A 16 -8.98 -46.36 -28.03
C VAL A 16 -8.19 -45.03 -27.93
N GLY A 17 -7.63 -44.67 -26.76
CA GLY A 17 -6.56 -43.64 -26.61
C GLY A 17 -6.74 -42.74 -25.37
N LEU A 18 -6.40 -43.13 -24.13
CA LEU A 18 -5.10 -43.54 -23.57
C LEU A 18 -4.12 -42.37 -23.33
N ALA A 19 -4.39 -41.58 -22.27
CA ALA A 19 -3.37 -40.94 -21.42
C ALA A 19 -4.04 -40.47 -20.10
N ALA A 20 -3.76 -41.15 -18.98
CA ALA A 20 -4.18 -40.71 -17.65
C ALA A 20 -2.97 -40.77 -16.72
N VAL A 21 -2.57 -39.62 -16.18
CA VAL A 21 -1.58 -39.53 -15.11
C VAL A 21 -2.33 -39.60 -13.79
N ALA A 22 -1.91 -40.53 -12.92
CA ALA A 22 -2.51 -40.70 -11.59
C ALA A 22 -1.76 -39.86 -10.55
N LEU A 23 -2.51 -39.19 -9.68
CA LEU A 23 -2.02 -38.63 -8.42
C LEU A 23 -2.80 -39.27 -7.28
N LEU A 24 -2.10 -40.03 -6.43
CA LEU A 24 -2.66 -40.67 -5.25
C LEU A 24 -2.85 -39.64 -4.12
N LEU A 25 -3.91 -39.78 -3.33
CA LEU A 25 -3.94 -39.41 -1.91
C LEU A 25 -5.03 -40.23 -1.15
N ALA A 26 -4.85 -40.37 0.17
CA ALA A 26 -5.68 -41.11 1.16
C ALA A 26 -5.65 -42.67 1.09
N ALA A 27 -5.64 -43.44 2.20
CA ALA A 27 -5.41 -43.16 3.65
C ALA A 27 -5.18 -44.48 4.46
N CYS A 28 -4.79 -44.37 5.75
CA CYS A 28 -4.66 -45.43 6.80
C CYS A 28 -3.55 -46.51 6.56
N GLY A 29 -2.77 -47.08 7.48
CA GLY A 29 -2.48 -47.04 8.94
C GLY A 29 -1.22 -47.93 9.18
N GLU A 30 -0.73 -48.30 10.37
CA GLU A 30 -1.13 -48.05 11.77
C GLU A 30 0.14 -48.09 12.71
N ALA A 31 0.19 -48.88 13.80
CA ALA A 31 1.26 -48.89 14.84
C ALA A 31 1.89 -50.32 15.05
N PRO A 32 2.82 -50.58 16.01
CA PRO A 32 3.54 -49.70 16.95
C PRO A 32 5.09 -49.89 17.02
N GLY A 33 5.78 -49.05 17.79
CA GLY A 33 7.18 -49.24 18.17
C GLY A 33 7.49 -48.78 19.60
N GLU A 34 7.89 -49.70 20.47
CA GLU A 34 8.33 -49.41 21.85
C GLU A 34 9.71 -48.71 21.86
N GLY A 35 9.89 -47.67 22.68
CA GLY A 35 11.13 -46.89 22.66
C GLY A 35 11.32 -45.93 23.83
N THR A 36 11.55 -46.49 25.03
CA THR A 36 12.26 -45.88 26.19
C THR A 36 11.92 -44.44 26.62
N ALA A 37 11.34 -44.32 27.81
CA ALA A 37 11.29 -43.06 28.56
C ALA A 37 12.70 -42.51 28.83
N GLY A 38 12.88 -41.21 28.60
CA GLY A 38 14.01 -40.41 29.07
C GLY A 38 13.46 -39.13 29.71
N ASP A 39 13.97 -38.80 30.90
CA ASP A 39 13.47 -37.68 31.70
C ASP A 39 13.65 -36.32 30.99
N ALA A 40 12.57 -35.56 30.86
CA ALA A 40 12.62 -34.17 30.44
C ALA A 40 12.80 -33.27 31.69
N PRO A 41 13.84 -32.42 31.75
CA PRO A 41 14.02 -31.48 32.86
C PRO A 41 12.98 -30.35 32.82
N GLY A 42 12.73 -29.73 33.98
CA GLY A 42 11.60 -28.82 34.20
C GLY A 42 11.54 -27.61 33.27
N GLY A 43 10.31 -27.21 32.93
CA GLY A 43 10.05 -25.98 32.19
C GLY A 43 10.47 -24.76 32.99
N ALA A 44 11.28 -23.90 32.37
CA ALA A 44 11.51 -22.55 32.86
C ALA A 44 10.31 -21.69 32.50
N THR A 45 9.57 -21.23 33.51
CA THR A 45 8.70 -20.06 33.38
C THR A 45 9.60 -18.85 33.15
N GLY A 46 9.72 -18.38 31.92
CA GLY A 46 10.43 -17.15 31.62
C GLY A 46 9.72 -15.97 32.27
N ASP A 47 10.46 -15.15 33.01
CA ASP A 47 9.99 -13.86 33.48
C ASP A 47 9.61 -13.01 32.26
N GLN A 48 8.35 -12.56 32.19
CA GLN A 48 8.02 -11.42 31.34
C GLN A 48 8.63 -10.18 31.99
N PRO A 49 9.46 -9.39 31.27
CA PRO A 49 9.98 -8.14 31.81
C PRO A 49 8.79 -7.22 32.18
N GLY A 50 8.93 -6.53 33.31
CA GLY A 50 7.80 -5.89 33.98
C GLY A 50 7.22 -4.72 33.19
N ALA A 51 5.90 -4.71 33.03
CA ALA A 51 5.18 -3.59 32.43
C ALA A 51 5.43 -2.29 33.23
N ALA A 52 6.02 -1.30 32.57
CA ALA A 52 6.04 0.08 33.02
C ALA A 52 4.69 0.75 32.70
N GLY A 53 4.36 1.81 33.45
CA GLY A 53 3.15 2.61 33.23
C GLY A 53 1.87 1.96 33.75
N SER A 54 1.07 2.74 34.46
CA SER A 54 -0.35 2.39 34.65
C SER A 54 -1.07 2.83 33.39
N ALA A 55 -1.27 1.89 32.46
CA ALA A 55 -2.07 2.14 31.26
C ALA A 55 -3.44 2.70 31.69
N ASP A 56 -3.82 3.85 31.13
CA ASP A 56 -5.19 4.35 31.29
C ASP A 56 -6.06 3.41 30.43
N ASP A 57 -6.84 2.53 31.09
CA ASP A 57 -7.48 1.29 30.57
C ASP A 57 -8.51 1.49 29.40
N GLY A 58 -8.43 2.60 28.68
CA GLY A 58 -9.22 2.90 27.49
C GLY A 58 -8.67 4.04 26.62
N ALA A 59 -7.39 4.38 26.72
CA ALA A 59 -6.76 5.33 25.80
C ALA A 59 -6.63 4.72 24.40
N LEU A 60 -7.15 5.41 23.38
CA LEU A 60 -6.95 5.07 21.98
C LEU A 60 -5.60 5.61 21.51
N ALA A 61 -4.84 4.84 20.75
CA ALA A 61 -3.63 5.37 20.13
C ALA A 61 -3.99 6.44 19.07
N PRO A 62 -3.21 7.53 18.95
CA PRO A 62 -3.47 8.58 17.97
C PRO A 62 -3.21 8.08 16.54
N ARG A 63 -3.69 8.82 15.54
CA ARG A 63 -3.18 8.69 14.18
C ARG A 63 -1.74 9.20 14.14
N CYS A 64 -0.89 8.63 13.28
CA CYS A 64 0.51 9.06 13.23
C CYS A 64 0.68 10.53 12.80
N GLU A 65 -0.26 11.08 12.02
CA GLU A 65 -0.32 12.51 11.65
C GLU A 65 -0.67 13.46 12.81
N GLU A 66 -1.13 12.92 13.96
CA GLU A 66 -1.51 13.69 15.16
C GLU A 66 -0.40 13.67 16.23
N VAL A 67 0.70 12.96 16.01
CA VAL A 67 1.82 12.86 16.95
C VAL A 67 2.87 13.92 16.61
N ASP A 68 3.22 14.76 17.58
CA ASP A 68 4.32 15.72 17.44
C ASP A 68 5.68 15.00 17.28
N ASP A 69 6.53 15.51 16.38
CA ASP A 69 7.92 15.06 16.26
C ASP A 69 8.72 15.32 17.55
N LEU A 70 9.69 14.44 17.84
CA LEU A 70 10.70 14.60 18.87
C LEU A 70 11.47 15.90 18.67
N VAL A 71 11.49 16.75 19.71
CA VAL A 71 12.28 17.98 19.71
C VAL A 71 13.72 17.66 20.08
N ALA A 72 14.59 17.55 19.08
CA ALA A 72 16.03 17.41 19.31
C ALA A 72 16.67 18.76 19.68
N GLU A 73 17.29 18.82 20.86
CA GLU A 73 17.99 20.01 21.33
C GLU A 73 19.38 20.12 20.67
N PRO A 74 19.69 21.25 19.99
CA PRO A 74 21.02 21.50 19.46
C PRO A 74 22.03 21.74 20.61
N PRO A 75 23.35 21.60 20.36
CA PRO A 75 24.36 21.92 21.36
C PRO A 75 24.28 23.40 21.80
N PRO A 76 24.44 23.72 23.10
CA PRO A 76 24.17 25.05 23.64
C PRO A 76 25.08 26.18 23.11
N ASP A 77 26.29 25.84 22.67
CA ASP A 77 27.31 26.77 22.14
C ASP A 77 27.69 26.48 20.67
N GLY A 78 26.93 25.63 19.96
CA GLY A 78 27.29 25.14 18.63
C GLY A 78 26.23 25.43 17.56
N GLU A 79 26.67 25.64 16.32
CA GLU A 79 25.80 25.33 15.18
C GLU A 79 25.57 23.80 15.16
N PRO A 80 24.39 23.30 14.73
CA PRO A 80 24.19 21.90 14.38
C PRO A 80 25.26 21.40 13.39
N THR A 81 25.34 20.09 13.13
CA THR A 81 26.45 19.49 12.35
C THR A 81 26.67 20.08 10.94
N GLY A 82 25.76 20.95 10.47
CA GLY A 82 25.97 21.87 9.35
C GLY A 82 25.75 21.17 8.01
N THR A 83 25.04 20.05 8.02
CA THR A 83 24.88 19.15 6.90
C THR A 83 23.93 19.72 5.85
N THR A 84 22.89 20.46 6.26
CA THR A 84 22.19 21.35 5.33
C THR A 84 23.01 22.62 5.15
N ALA A 85 23.88 22.62 4.14
CA ALA A 85 24.02 23.86 3.40
C ALA A 85 22.62 24.21 2.85
N ALA A 86 22.13 25.42 3.12
CA ALA A 86 20.95 25.92 2.44
C ALA A 86 21.18 25.77 0.92
N PRO A 87 20.19 25.30 0.14
CA PRO A 87 20.30 25.31 -1.31
C PRO A 87 20.71 26.71 -1.75
N LEU A 88 21.81 26.82 -2.49
CA LEU A 88 22.20 28.11 -3.06
C LEU A 88 21.08 28.57 -3.99
N ASP A 89 20.76 29.88 -4.01
CA ASP A 89 19.82 30.48 -4.96
C ASP A 89 20.24 30.12 -6.40
N GLY A 90 19.62 29.06 -6.97
CA GLY A 90 20.05 28.43 -8.22
C GLY A 90 19.98 26.90 -8.24
N GLY A 91 19.85 26.22 -7.09
CA GLY A 91 19.68 24.76 -7.03
C GLY A 91 20.96 23.94 -7.21
N GLU A 92 22.12 24.57 -7.30
CA GLU A 92 23.41 23.88 -7.18
C GLU A 92 23.63 23.45 -5.72
N LEU A 93 23.73 22.13 -5.50
CA LEU A 93 24.24 21.58 -4.24
C LEU A 93 25.69 22.05 -4.07
N PRO A 94 26.06 22.72 -2.96
CA PRO A 94 27.42 23.22 -2.75
C PRO A 94 28.37 22.06 -2.40
N GLY A 95 28.82 21.33 -3.43
CA GLY A 95 29.48 20.03 -3.27
C GLY A 95 30.73 19.75 -4.09
N GLU A 96 31.08 20.54 -5.12
CA GLU A 96 32.27 20.28 -5.96
C GLU A 96 33.25 21.47 -6.05
N GLY A 97 33.80 21.85 -4.88
CA GLY A 97 35.17 22.37 -4.80
C GLY A 97 35.35 23.88 -4.69
N THR A 98 35.77 24.30 -3.49
CA THR A 98 36.79 25.36 -3.34
C THR A 98 37.88 24.91 -2.39
N ALA A 99 39.12 24.89 -2.86
CA ALA A 99 40.28 24.42 -2.09
C ALA A 99 40.54 25.34 -0.88
N GLY A 100 40.31 24.80 0.33
CA GLY A 100 40.52 25.50 1.60
C GLY A 100 39.33 25.48 2.56
N GLY A 101 38.15 25.01 2.12
CA GLY A 101 36.99 24.81 2.99
C GLY A 101 37.17 23.62 3.94
N VAL A 102 36.65 23.73 5.16
CA VAL A 102 36.48 22.60 6.08
C VAL A 102 35.53 21.61 5.42
N THR A 103 35.98 20.38 5.18
CA THR A 103 35.10 19.31 4.70
C THR A 103 34.04 19.05 5.75
N ARG A 104 32.78 19.38 5.45
CA ARG A 104 31.65 19.02 6.30
C ARG A 104 31.51 17.49 6.32
N PRO A 105 31.22 16.87 7.47
CA PRO A 105 31.00 15.43 7.52
C PRO A 105 29.83 15.04 6.62
N ASP A 106 29.93 13.87 5.98
CA ASP A 106 28.78 13.29 5.28
C ASP A 106 27.68 12.97 6.32
N PRO A 107 26.41 13.34 6.08
CA PRO A 107 25.39 13.24 7.12
C PRO A 107 25.02 11.79 7.41
N GLY A 108 25.03 10.93 6.38
CA GLY A 108 24.77 9.50 6.51
C GLY A 108 25.91 8.77 7.21
N GLY A 109 27.16 9.11 6.88
CA GLY A 109 28.34 8.62 7.60
C GLY A 109 28.32 8.98 9.09
N LEU A 110 28.04 10.24 9.42
CA LEU A 110 27.96 10.68 10.82
C LEU A 110 26.79 10.04 11.56
N ALA A 111 25.63 9.84 10.92
CA ALA A 111 24.51 9.12 11.52
C ALA A 111 24.88 7.66 11.89
N GLN A 112 25.63 6.96 11.03
CA GLN A 112 26.12 5.61 11.32
C GLN A 112 27.14 5.58 12.47
N GLU A 113 28.02 6.58 12.57
CA GLU A 113 28.98 6.71 13.68
C GLU A 113 28.25 6.98 15.02
N VAL A 114 27.24 7.86 15.01
CA VAL A 114 26.37 8.16 16.15
C VAL A 114 25.58 6.93 16.60
N GLU A 115 24.96 6.20 15.67
CA GLU A 115 24.23 4.96 15.98
C GLU A 115 25.15 3.88 16.57
N ALA A 116 26.32 3.66 15.95
CA ALA A 116 27.28 2.67 16.42
C ALA A 116 27.81 3.00 17.83
N TRP A 117 28.03 4.27 18.15
CA TRP A 117 28.40 4.70 19.49
C TRP A 117 27.26 4.46 20.49
N ALA A 118 26.02 4.84 20.14
CA ALA A 118 24.86 4.72 21.01
C ALA A 118 24.54 3.25 21.34
N ARG A 119 24.51 2.36 20.34
CA ARG A 119 24.35 0.91 20.54
C ARG A 119 25.48 0.27 21.35
N GLN A 120 26.66 0.89 21.42
CA GLN A 120 27.79 0.37 22.21
C GLN A 120 27.78 0.86 23.67
N HIS A 121 27.41 2.11 23.92
CA HIS A 121 27.59 2.78 25.23
C HIS A 121 26.28 3.09 25.96
N ALA A 122 25.14 3.04 25.26
CA ALA A 122 23.83 3.45 25.75
C ALA A 122 22.72 2.52 25.23
N ALA A 123 23.02 1.24 24.99
CA ALA A 123 22.09 0.29 24.36
C ALA A 123 20.71 0.24 25.06
N ASP A 124 20.71 0.18 26.39
CA ASP A 124 19.50 0.09 27.21
C ASP A 124 18.67 1.40 27.26
N ALA A 125 19.17 2.50 26.68
CA ALA A 125 18.51 3.81 26.65
C ALA A 125 18.37 4.39 25.23
N PHE A 126 18.84 3.69 24.19
CA PHE A 126 18.92 4.22 22.83
C PHE A 126 17.57 4.17 22.10
N ALA A 127 17.11 5.32 21.59
CA ALA A 127 15.79 5.47 20.97
C ALA A 127 15.82 5.79 19.46
N GLY A 128 17.00 5.74 18.82
CA GLY A 128 17.19 5.89 17.37
C GLY A 128 17.97 7.13 16.93
N VAL A 129 18.32 7.18 15.64
CA VAL A 129 19.07 8.27 14.98
C VAL A 129 18.35 8.69 13.70
N TRP A 130 18.35 9.99 13.39
CA TRP A 130 17.84 10.52 12.13
C TRP A 130 18.68 11.70 11.61
N ILE A 131 18.46 12.05 10.34
CA ILE A 131 18.97 13.27 9.73
C ILE A 131 17.85 14.31 9.83
N ASP A 132 18.07 15.35 10.64
CA ASP A 132 17.11 16.43 10.83
C ASP A 132 17.39 17.53 9.80
N HIS A 133 16.47 17.70 8.86
CA HIS A 133 16.56 18.71 7.81
C HIS A 133 16.22 20.14 8.29
N GLY A 134 15.50 20.29 9.41
CA GLY A 134 15.15 21.58 10.00
C GLY A 134 16.28 22.16 10.85
N LEU A 135 16.94 21.32 11.64
CA LEU A 135 18.18 21.64 12.35
C LEU A 135 19.39 21.68 11.42
N GLY A 136 19.34 20.94 10.31
CA GLY A 136 20.46 20.82 9.40
C GLY A 136 21.59 19.96 9.94
N GLY A 137 21.24 18.82 10.55
CA GLY A 137 22.19 18.00 11.28
C GLY A 137 21.80 16.53 11.45
N VAL A 138 22.58 15.84 12.29
CA VAL A 138 22.26 14.51 12.80
C VAL A 138 21.70 14.66 14.20
N ALA A 139 20.59 13.97 14.47
CA ALA A 139 19.93 13.92 15.77
C ALA A 139 19.86 12.47 16.29
N VAL A 140 19.91 12.30 17.60
CA VAL A 140 19.81 11.03 18.31
C VAL A 140 18.85 11.16 19.49
N ALA A 141 18.09 10.13 19.80
CA ALA A 141 17.20 10.11 20.95
C ALA A 141 17.64 9.11 22.02
N PHE A 142 17.39 9.45 23.29
CA PHE A 142 17.57 8.56 24.44
C PHE A 142 16.36 8.62 25.40
N THR A 143 16.06 7.52 26.08
CA THR A 143 14.94 7.43 27.05
C THR A 143 15.33 7.84 28.48
N ASP A 144 16.59 7.63 28.86
CA ASP A 144 17.13 7.88 30.19
C ASP A 144 18.49 8.59 30.08
N ASP A 145 18.92 9.24 31.18
CA ASP A 145 20.23 9.90 31.32
C ASP A 145 20.63 10.81 30.13
N VAL A 146 19.64 11.45 29.48
CA VAL A 146 19.75 12.19 28.21
C VAL A 146 20.89 13.22 28.23
N ASP A 147 20.99 14.04 29.28
CA ASP A 147 22.06 15.04 29.45
C ASP A 147 23.47 14.40 29.44
N ALA A 148 23.64 13.24 30.09
CA ALA A 148 24.92 12.56 30.20
C ALA A 148 25.31 11.88 28.88
N HIS A 149 24.35 11.27 28.18
CA HIS A 149 24.56 10.76 26.83
C HIS A 149 24.84 11.88 25.83
N ALA A 150 24.20 13.04 25.97
CA ALA A 150 24.43 14.21 25.14
C ALA A 150 25.84 14.80 25.35
N GLU A 151 26.34 14.92 26.59
CA GLU A 151 27.72 15.32 26.85
C GLU A 151 28.72 14.33 26.23
N ALA A 152 28.52 13.03 26.47
CA ALA A 152 29.42 11.98 26.02
C ALA A 152 29.50 11.88 24.49
N ILE A 153 28.36 11.84 23.78
CA ILE A 153 28.35 11.70 22.32
C ILE A 153 28.91 12.93 21.60
N ARG A 154 28.70 14.13 22.16
CA ARG A 154 29.26 15.39 21.65
C ARG A 154 30.78 15.47 21.88
N ALA A 155 31.29 14.86 22.95
CA ALA A 155 32.72 14.79 23.26
C ALA A 155 33.47 13.69 22.48
N GLU A 156 32.83 12.54 22.25
CA GLU A 156 33.47 11.35 21.68
C GLU A 156 33.24 11.16 20.18
N VAL A 157 32.07 11.56 19.66
CA VAL A 157 31.71 11.43 18.24
C VAL A 157 31.79 12.79 17.53
N HIS A 158 30.86 13.71 17.81
CA HIS A 158 30.83 15.01 17.13
C HIS A 158 30.06 16.09 17.90
N PRO A 159 30.64 17.29 18.14
CA PRO A 159 30.05 18.30 19.02
C PRO A 159 28.75 18.93 18.50
N GLY A 160 28.48 18.83 17.21
CA GLY A 160 27.27 19.35 16.56
C GLY A 160 26.02 18.49 16.67
N VAL A 161 26.09 17.30 17.29
CA VAL A 161 24.96 16.34 17.34
C VAL A 161 23.84 16.90 18.23
N ALA A 162 22.63 16.94 17.69
CA ALA A 162 21.42 17.27 18.44
C ALA A 162 20.90 16.04 19.19
N VAL A 163 20.27 16.25 20.34
CA VAL A 163 19.81 15.13 21.20
C VAL A 163 18.39 15.37 21.67
N ALA A 164 17.52 14.36 21.56
CA ALA A 164 16.15 14.38 22.06
C ALA A 164 15.95 13.42 23.25
N GLU A 165 14.97 13.75 24.09
CA GLU A 165 14.36 12.81 25.04
C GLU A 165 13.26 12.00 24.33
N ALA A 166 13.15 10.72 24.65
CA ALA A 166 12.19 9.78 24.09
C ALA A 166 11.46 8.98 25.19
N ALA A 167 10.30 8.41 24.88
CA ALA A 167 9.52 7.60 25.82
C ALA A 167 9.88 6.10 25.76
N HIS A 168 10.25 5.61 24.58
CA HIS A 168 10.52 4.18 24.30
C HIS A 168 11.89 4.01 23.62
N THR A 169 12.60 2.93 23.96
CA THR A 169 13.84 2.56 23.26
C THR A 169 13.54 2.01 21.87
N GLU A 170 14.54 2.03 20.98
CA GLU A 170 14.40 1.48 19.64
C GLU A 170 14.16 -0.04 19.70
N ASP A 171 14.81 -0.75 20.63
CA ASP A 171 14.67 -2.19 20.80
C ASP A 171 13.27 -2.56 21.34
N GLU A 172 12.64 -1.73 22.19
CA GLU A 172 11.24 -1.91 22.60
C GLU A 172 10.27 -1.72 21.43
N LEU A 173 10.44 -0.66 20.64
CA LEU A 173 9.60 -0.39 19.46
C LEU A 173 9.76 -1.47 18.38
N ARG A 174 10.97 -1.97 18.16
CA ARG A 174 11.24 -3.12 17.28
C ARG A 174 10.64 -4.42 17.82
N GLY A 175 10.79 -4.69 19.12
CA GLY A 175 10.16 -5.84 19.78
C GLY A 175 8.62 -5.76 19.79
N LEU A 176 8.04 -4.56 19.67
CA LEU A 176 6.62 -4.35 19.44
C LEU A 176 6.26 -4.61 17.96
N GLN A 177 7.03 -4.10 17.01
CA GLN A 177 6.87 -4.34 15.57
C GLN A 177 6.88 -5.86 15.26
N ASP A 178 7.86 -6.60 15.79
CA ASP A 178 7.96 -8.05 15.62
C ASP A 178 6.73 -8.79 16.17
N ARG A 179 6.17 -8.32 17.30
CA ARG A 179 4.94 -8.90 17.90
C ARG A 179 3.67 -8.55 17.11
N LEU A 180 3.59 -7.37 16.52
CA LEU A 180 2.50 -7.03 15.59
C LEU A 180 2.55 -7.94 14.37
N MET A 181 3.72 -8.04 13.71
CA MET A 181 3.88 -8.87 12.51
C MET A 181 3.71 -10.37 12.76
N ALA A 182 4.03 -10.86 13.96
CA ALA A 182 3.83 -12.27 14.32
C ALA A 182 2.37 -12.65 14.60
N ASN A 183 1.55 -11.71 15.09
CA ASN A 183 0.19 -11.98 15.58
C ASN A 183 -0.92 -11.46 14.64
N GLU A 184 -0.74 -10.27 14.08
CA GLU A 184 -1.81 -9.47 13.45
C GLU A 184 -1.67 -9.33 11.93
N ALA A 185 -0.53 -9.73 11.36
CA ALA A 185 -0.26 -9.59 9.92
C ALA A 185 -1.31 -10.34 9.08
N GLY A 186 -2.11 -9.59 8.33
CA GLY A 186 -3.26 -10.09 7.58
C GLY A 186 -3.23 -9.73 6.09
N GLY A 187 -4.26 -10.18 5.37
CA GLY A 187 -4.58 -9.67 4.02
C GLY A 187 -5.44 -8.41 4.08
N GLN A 188 -6.04 -8.02 2.96
CA GLN A 188 -6.94 -6.86 2.83
C GLN A 188 -8.34 -7.13 3.42
N GLN A 189 -8.42 -7.56 4.69
CA GLN A 189 -9.68 -7.71 5.43
C GLN A 189 -9.91 -6.49 6.33
N GLU A 190 -11.17 -6.12 6.54
CA GLU A 190 -11.55 -5.03 7.46
C GLU A 190 -10.93 -5.26 8.85
N GLY A 191 -10.22 -4.25 9.37
CA GLY A 191 -9.49 -4.31 10.65
C GLY A 191 -8.17 -5.07 10.63
N ALA A 192 -7.69 -5.55 9.47
CA ALA A 192 -6.40 -6.23 9.36
C ALA A 192 -5.22 -5.24 9.40
N VAL A 193 -4.12 -5.67 10.02
CA VAL A 193 -2.85 -4.92 10.01
C VAL A 193 -2.13 -5.20 8.69
N THR A 194 -1.94 -4.15 7.88
CA THR A 194 -1.35 -4.21 6.53
C THR A 194 0.11 -3.79 6.51
N SER A 195 0.57 -2.96 7.45
CA SER A 195 1.97 -2.57 7.61
C SER A 195 2.34 -2.37 9.08
N SER A 196 3.65 -2.41 9.38
CA SER A 196 4.18 -1.82 10.62
C SER A 196 5.62 -1.35 10.42
N GLY A 197 6.00 -0.27 11.09
CA GLY A 197 7.35 0.31 11.00
C GLY A 197 7.71 1.11 12.26
N VAL A 198 8.99 1.15 12.63
CA VAL A 198 9.45 2.06 13.69
C VAL A 198 9.73 3.43 13.09
N GLN A 199 8.96 4.45 13.47
CA GLN A 199 9.25 5.84 13.12
C GLN A 199 9.94 6.54 14.30
N VAL A 200 11.27 6.69 14.18
CA VAL A 200 12.14 7.29 15.19
C VAL A 200 11.74 8.73 15.50
N MET A 201 11.38 9.53 14.50
CA MET A 201 11.09 10.96 14.68
C MET A 201 9.86 11.21 15.56
N ILE A 202 8.88 10.31 15.63
CA ILE A 202 7.73 10.38 16.54
C ILE A 202 7.82 9.37 17.70
N ASN A 203 8.95 8.68 17.84
CA ASN A 203 9.25 7.64 18.83
C ASN A 203 8.14 6.58 19.01
N ARG A 204 7.57 6.11 17.91
CA ARG A 204 6.47 5.12 17.91
C ARG A 204 6.63 4.06 16.83
N THR A 205 5.95 2.94 17.03
CA THR A 205 5.71 1.97 15.96
C THR A 205 4.41 2.32 15.25
N THR A 206 4.49 2.63 13.96
CA THR A 206 3.32 2.82 13.12
C THR A 206 2.66 1.49 12.83
N VAL A 207 1.33 1.51 12.80
CA VAL A 207 0.50 0.34 12.46
C VAL A 207 -0.44 0.75 11.34
N GLY A 208 -0.18 0.24 10.15
CA GLY A 208 -1.10 0.36 9.02
C GLY A 208 -2.28 -0.55 9.24
N VAL A 209 -3.50 -0.01 9.26
CA VAL A 209 -4.72 -0.80 9.46
C VAL A 209 -5.75 -0.46 8.39
N TYR A 210 -6.25 -1.49 7.71
CA TYR A 210 -7.23 -1.34 6.64
C TYR A 210 -8.65 -1.29 7.17
N ALA A 211 -9.39 -0.23 6.83
CA ALA A 211 -10.79 0.01 7.18
C ALA A 211 -11.15 -0.35 8.65
N PRO A 212 -10.40 0.09 9.67
CA PRO A 212 -10.59 -0.39 11.03
C PRO A 212 -11.86 0.18 11.68
N SER A 213 -12.54 -0.66 12.46
CA SER A 213 -13.57 -0.20 13.39
C SER A 213 -12.95 0.41 14.66
N ASP A 214 -13.69 1.30 15.34
CA ASP A 214 -13.27 1.87 16.63
C ASP A 214 -12.93 0.78 17.67
N GLU A 215 -13.69 -0.32 17.67
CA GLU A 215 -13.46 -1.47 18.56
C GLU A 215 -12.12 -2.15 18.26
N ARG A 216 -11.75 -2.28 16.98
CA ARG A 216 -10.48 -2.87 16.56
C ARG A 216 -9.30 -1.95 16.87
N LEU A 217 -9.43 -0.64 16.68
CA LEU A 217 -8.40 0.33 17.09
C LEU A 217 -8.20 0.31 18.61
N ALA A 218 -9.28 0.20 19.40
CA ALA A 218 -9.20 0.08 20.85
C ALA A 218 -8.55 -1.24 21.29
N GLU A 219 -8.86 -2.36 20.63
CA GLU A 219 -8.20 -3.66 20.87
C GLU A 219 -6.69 -3.57 20.64
N LEU A 220 -6.26 -3.05 19.48
CA LEU A 220 -4.84 -2.87 19.16
C LEU A 220 -4.14 -1.92 20.15
N SER A 221 -4.79 -0.81 20.51
CA SER A 221 -4.28 0.16 21.49
C SER A 221 -4.05 -0.47 22.87
N ALA A 222 -5.00 -1.30 23.33
CA ALA A 222 -4.90 -1.99 24.61
C ALA A 222 -3.90 -3.17 24.59
N ALA A 223 -3.76 -3.86 23.45
CA ALA A 223 -2.86 -5.00 23.31
C ALA A 223 -1.37 -4.60 23.17
N TYR A 224 -1.11 -3.44 22.53
CA TYR A 224 0.24 -3.02 22.16
C TYR A 224 0.74 -1.76 22.90
N GLY A 225 -0.15 -0.97 23.52
CA GLY A 225 0.18 0.26 24.25
C GLY A 225 -0.06 1.51 23.39
N ALA A 226 -1.10 2.28 23.75
CA ALA A 226 -1.55 3.47 23.02
C ALA A 226 -0.51 4.61 22.97
N ASP A 227 0.49 4.57 23.84
CA ASP A 227 1.64 5.46 23.92
C ASP A 227 2.84 4.99 23.10
N ALA A 228 2.92 3.70 22.75
CA ALA A 228 4.01 3.10 21.96
C ALA A 228 3.67 2.95 20.47
N ILE A 229 2.39 2.95 20.10
CA ILE A 229 1.94 2.86 18.71
C ILE A 229 1.26 4.14 18.21
N CYS A 230 1.11 4.27 16.89
CA CYS A 230 0.15 5.16 16.26
C CYS A 230 -0.44 4.49 15.01
N PHE A 231 -1.61 4.94 14.55
CA PHE A 231 -2.29 4.34 13.41
C PHE A 231 -2.06 5.09 12.09
N GLU A 232 -1.70 4.35 11.06
CA GLU A 232 -1.78 4.74 9.64
C GLU A 232 -3.05 4.12 9.06
N ILE A 233 -4.19 4.81 9.20
CA ILE A 233 -5.49 4.28 8.77
C ILE A 233 -5.58 4.33 7.25
N GLN A 234 -5.73 3.15 6.64
CA GLN A 234 -6.03 3.00 5.22
C GLN A 234 -7.54 2.84 5.09
N ASP A 235 -8.24 3.89 4.64
CA ASP A 235 -9.67 3.79 4.35
C ASP A 235 -9.93 2.75 3.25
N PRO A 236 -11.09 2.07 3.27
CA PRO A 236 -11.47 1.20 2.16
C PRO A 236 -11.59 2.07 0.90
N PRO A 237 -11.10 1.60 -0.26
CA PRO A 237 -11.16 2.38 -1.47
C PRO A 237 -12.64 2.60 -1.85
N PRO A 238 -13.04 3.81 -2.27
CA PRO A 238 -14.44 4.15 -2.46
C PRO A 238 -15.10 3.28 -3.53
N ALA A 239 -16.27 2.73 -3.23
CA ALA A 239 -17.08 2.04 -4.24
C ALA A 239 -17.27 2.95 -5.47
N PRO A 240 -17.27 2.41 -6.71
CA PRO A 240 -17.57 3.19 -7.90
C PRO A 240 -18.87 3.99 -7.74
N ALA A 241 -18.86 5.23 -8.21
CA ALA A 241 -19.99 6.13 -8.08
C ALA A 241 -21.22 5.62 -8.83
N ASP A 242 -22.42 5.95 -8.35
CA ASP A 242 -23.69 5.61 -8.98
C ASP A 242 -23.67 5.95 -10.49
N GLY A 243 -23.90 4.95 -11.34
CA GLY A 243 -23.86 5.12 -12.80
C GLY A 243 -22.48 4.94 -13.45
N VAL A 244 -21.47 4.46 -12.71
CA VAL A 244 -20.21 3.94 -13.27
C VAL A 244 -20.06 2.48 -12.84
N ILE A 245 -20.12 1.55 -13.79
CA ILE A 245 -20.09 0.10 -13.54
C ILE A 245 -18.94 -0.52 -14.34
N THR A 246 -17.93 -1.06 -13.66
CA THR A 246 -16.87 -1.84 -14.31
C THR A 246 -17.42 -3.20 -14.74
N LEU A 247 -17.25 -3.55 -16.02
CA LEU A 247 -17.66 -4.82 -16.60
C LEU A 247 -16.47 -5.77 -16.81
N ALA A 248 -15.28 -5.22 -17.06
CA ALA A 248 -14.04 -5.98 -17.15
C ALA A 248 -12.82 -5.13 -16.78
N LYS A 249 -11.80 -5.75 -16.18
CA LYS A 249 -10.42 -5.24 -16.09
C LYS A 249 -9.49 -6.22 -16.79
N VAL A 250 -8.59 -5.74 -17.64
CA VAL A 250 -7.70 -6.59 -18.44
C VAL A 250 -6.29 -6.00 -18.50
N ASP A 251 -5.29 -6.86 -18.43
CA ASP A 251 -3.89 -6.49 -18.60
C ASP A 251 -3.60 -6.04 -20.05
N GLY A 252 -2.78 -5.00 -20.19
CA GLY A 252 -2.34 -4.46 -21.48
C GLY A 252 -3.20 -3.32 -22.04
N TRP A 253 -2.56 -2.47 -22.86
CA TRP A 253 -3.24 -1.53 -23.74
C TRP A 253 -4.14 -2.25 -24.76
N ARG A 254 -5.13 -1.54 -25.29
CA ARG A 254 -5.82 -1.95 -26.53
C ARG A 254 -4.83 -2.02 -27.70
N ASP A 255 -4.97 -3.03 -28.55
CA ASP A 255 -4.25 -3.11 -29.82
C ASP A 255 -4.50 -1.85 -30.67
N GLY A 256 -3.42 -1.21 -31.11
CA GLY A 256 -3.44 -0.02 -31.97
C GLY A 256 -3.20 1.31 -31.25
N LEU A 257 -3.34 1.38 -29.92
CA LEU A 257 -2.91 2.55 -29.16
C LEU A 257 -1.38 2.60 -29.08
N ASP A 258 -0.77 3.66 -29.59
CA ASP A 258 0.61 3.98 -29.24
C ASP A 258 0.62 4.62 -27.86
N GLY A 259 1.21 3.94 -26.87
CA GLY A 259 1.24 4.33 -25.45
C GLY A 259 2.05 5.59 -25.15
N THR A 260 1.69 6.68 -25.81
CA THR A 260 2.25 8.04 -25.73
C THR A 260 1.43 8.93 -24.80
N ALA A 261 0.12 8.68 -24.70
CA ALA A 261 -0.74 9.20 -23.65
C ALA A 261 -0.59 8.37 -22.37
N PHE A 262 -0.67 9.02 -21.21
CA PHE A 262 -0.70 8.33 -19.92
C PHE A 262 -1.99 7.53 -19.73
N ALA A 263 -3.10 8.05 -20.28
CA ALA A 263 -4.38 7.35 -20.36
C ALA A 263 -5.25 7.84 -21.53
N VAL A 264 -6.15 6.97 -21.99
CA VAL A 264 -7.13 7.25 -23.04
C VAL A 264 -8.51 6.75 -22.58
N LEU A 265 -9.51 7.63 -22.67
CA LEU A 265 -10.93 7.32 -22.46
C LEU A 265 -11.63 7.30 -23.82
N GLU A 266 -12.04 6.12 -24.27
CA GLU A 266 -12.73 5.92 -25.55
C GLU A 266 -14.22 5.63 -25.31
N VAL A 267 -15.13 6.41 -25.92
CA VAL A 267 -16.58 6.29 -25.70
C VAL A 267 -17.29 5.65 -26.90
N ALA A 268 -17.98 4.54 -26.66
CA ALA A 268 -18.83 3.83 -27.61
C ALA A 268 -20.31 3.99 -27.22
N ALA A 269 -21.00 4.93 -27.88
CA ALA A 269 -22.35 5.37 -27.48
C ALA A 269 -23.50 4.80 -28.33
N ASP A 270 -23.23 3.88 -29.26
CA ASP A 270 -24.24 3.20 -30.06
C ASP A 270 -24.03 1.67 -30.07
N PRO A 271 -25.05 0.86 -30.41
CA PRO A 271 -24.93 -0.60 -30.32
C PRO A 271 -23.87 -1.24 -31.23
N GLU A 272 -23.51 -0.63 -32.36
CA GLU A 272 -22.49 -1.15 -33.28
C GLU A 272 -21.10 -0.85 -32.73
N THR A 273 -20.86 0.37 -32.26
CA THR A 273 -19.57 0.75 -31.65
C THR A 273 -19.35 0.03 -30.32
N ALA A 274 -20.38 -0.12 -29.47
CA ALA A 274 -20.27 -0.80 -28.18
C ALA A 274 -19.98 -2.30 -28.34
N ALA A 275 -20.66 -2.99 -29.28
CA ALA A 275 -20.40 -4.40 -29.55
C ALA A 275 -18.97 -4.64 -30.08
N ARG A 276 -18.45 -3.73 -30.90
CA ARG A 276 -17.05 -3.77 -31.36
C ARG A 276 -16.07 -3.51 -30.22
N ALA A 277 -16.29 -2.45 -29.43
CA ALA A 277 -15.44 -2.10 -28.30
C ALA A 277 -15.35 -3.24 -27.27
N TRP A 278 -16.47 -3.92 -26.99
CA TRP A 278 -16.46 -5.13 -26.17
C TRP A 278 -15.57 -6.22 -26.76
N ALA A 279 -15.82 -6.63 -28.00
CA ALA A 279 -15.12 -7.73 -28.67
C ALA A 279 -13.61 -7.49 -28.88
N GLU A 280 -13.19 -6.23 -28.99
CA GLU A 280 -11.78 -5.84 -29.16
C GLU A 280 -11.04 -5.69 -27.81
N ASN A 281 -11.75 -5.49 -26.69
CA ASN A 281 -11.12 -5.19 -25.40
C ASN A 281 -11.29 -6.27 -24.33
N VAL A 282 -12.35 -7.11 -24.38
CA VAL A 282 -12.65 -8.16 -23.39
C VAL A 282 -12.34 -9.55 -23.99
N PRO A 283 -11.29 -10.25 -23.54
CA PRO A 283 -10.98 -11.60 -24.01
C PRO A 283 -12.05 -12.63 -23.61
N ASP A 284 -12.35 -13.57 -24.51
CA ASP A 284 -13.31 -14.68 -24.27
C ASP A 284 -12.92 -15.58 -23.08
N ASP A 285 -11.63 -15.65 -22.75
CA ASP A 285 -11.05 -16.48 -21.67
C ASP A 285 -10.82 -15.70 -20.36
N LEU A 286 -11.25 -14.43 -20.29
CA LEU A 286 -11.19 -13.64 -19.06
C LEU A 286 -12.05 -14.29 -17.96
N THR A 287 -11.44 -14.53 -16.80
CA THR A 287 -12.08 -15.24 -15.69
C THR A 287 -13.15 -14.36 -15.02
N PRO A 288 -14.36 -14.87 -14.74
CA PRO A 288 -15.36 -14.15 -13.93
C PRO A 288 -14.86 -13.90 -12.51
N VAL A 289 -15.08 -12.68 -12.01
CA VAL A 289 -14.62 -12.21 -10.70
C VAL A 289 -15.75 -11.46 -10.01
N ASP A 290 -16.03 -11.82 -8.75
CA ASP A 290 -17.08 -11.23 -7.89
C ASP A 290 -16.46 -10.25 -6.85
N ASP A 291 -15.24 -9.74 -7.10
CA ASP A 291 -14.52 -8.82 -6.20
C ASP A 291 -15.12 -7.40 -6.27
N GLU A 292 -15.39 -6.79 -5.12
CA GLU A 292 -15.69 -5.37 -5.00
C GLU A 292 -14.66 -4.70 -4.06
N PRO A 293 -13.92 -3.65 -4.49
CA PRO A 293 -13.91 -3.02 -5.81
C PRO A 293 -13.20 -3.84 -6.91
N PRO A 294 -13.31 -3.44 -8.20
CA PRO A 294 -12.75 -4.17 -9.34
C PRO A 294 -11.24 -3.95 -9.54
N VAL A 295 -10.42 -4.27 -8.52
CA VAL A 295 -8.96 -4.10 -8.55
C VAL A 295 -8.23 -5.22 -9.31
N THR A 296 -8.79 -6.43 -9.32
CA THR A 296 -8.21 -7.63 -9.95
C THR A 296 -8.52 -7.64 -11.46
N PRO A 297 -7.59 -8.07 -12.34
CA PRO A 297 -7.94 -8.40 -13.73
C PRO A 297 -8.98 -9.54 -13.79
N GLY A 298 -10.10 -9.31 -14.47
CA GLY A 298 -11.26 -10.20 -14.44
C GLY A 298 -12.49 -9.63 -15.14
N ARG A 299 -13.50 -10.47 -15.32
CA ARG A 299 -14.82 -10.10 -15.86
C ARG A 299 -15.83 -9.95 -14.73
N TYR A 300 -16.39 -8.75 -14.59
CA TYR A 300 -17.32 -8.34 -13.54
C TYR A 300 -18.79 -8.29 -14.03
N GLY A 301 -19.00 -8.17 -15.33
CA GLY A 301 -20.32 -8.19 -15.97
C GLY A 301 -20.24 -8.61 -17.44
N GLU A 302 -21.35 -8.54 -18.16
CA GLU A 302 -21.43 -8.85 -19.59
C GLU A 302 -22.01 -7.67 -20.39
N LEU A 303 -21.78 -7.62 -21.71
CA LEU A 303 -22.32 -6.54 -22.55
C LEU A 303 -23.85 -6.47 -22.52
N ASP A 304 -24.51 -7.61 -22.34
CA ASP A 304 -25.99 -7.71 -22.26
C ASP A 304 -26.56 -7.06 -20.98
N ASP A 305 -25.72 -6.74 -19.99
CA ASP A 305 -26.12 -5.99 -18.78
C ASP A 305 -26.21 -4.47 -19.02
N VAL A 306 -25.70 -3.97 -20.16
CA VAL A 306 -25.61 -2.53 -20.46
C VAL A 306 -26.90 -2.00 -21.10
N ASP A 307 -27.62 -1.13 -20.39
CA ASP A 307 -28.78 -0.43 -20.95
C ASP A 307 -28.33 0.73 -21.84
N LEU A 308 -27.99 0.45 -23.10
CA LEU A 308 -27.48 1.45 -24.05
C LEU A 308 -28.47 2.60 -24.35
N ASP A 309 -29.75 2.53 -23.98
CA ASP A 309 -30.65 3.71 -24.06
C ASP A 309 -30.35 4.72 -22.93
N ARG A 310 -29.78 4.26 -21.81
CA ARG A 310 -29.38 5.06 -20.64
C ARG A 310 -27.88 5.21 -20.46
N GLN A 311 -27.09 4.31 -20.99
CA GLN A 311 -25.65 4.16 -20.77
C GLN A 311 -24.87 4.20 -22.08
N VAL A 312 -23.56 4.37 -21.95
CA VAL A 312 -22.56 4.17 -23.01
C VAL A 312 -21.52 3.17 -22.53
N LEU A 313 -20.88 2.47 -23.45
CA LEU A 313 -19.73 1.63 -23.13
C LEU A 313 -18.46 2.50 -23.21
N VAL A 314 -17.65 2.50 -22.18
CA VAL A 314 -16.37 3.22 -22.11
C VAL A 314 -15.23 2.22 -22.04
N VAL A 315 -14.18 2.45 -22.83
CA VAL A 315 -12.89 1.77 -22.69
C VAL A 315 -11.91 2.78 -22.09
N TRP A 316 -11.47 2.52 -20.87
CA TRP A 316 -10.44 3.30 -20.19
C TRP A 316 -9.13 2.53 -20.26
N SER A 317 -8.13 3.03 -20.97
CA SER A 317 -6.79 2.43 -20.97
C SER A 317 -5.79 3.36 -20.28
N SER A 318 -5.01 2.86 -19.32
CA SER A 318 -4.04 3.66 -18.56
C SER A 318 -2.83 2.84 -18.10
N GLY A 319 -1.73 3.51 -17.78
CA GLY A 319 -0.68 2.91 -16.95
C GLY A 319 -0.96 3.09 -15.45
N GLU A 320 -0.76 2.02 -14.69
CA GLU A 320 -0.99 1.93 -13.25
C GLU A 320 0.22 1.28 -12.56
N SER A 321 0.32 1.42 -11.24
CA SER A 321 1.35 0.72 -10.44
C SER A 321 1.04 -0.77 -10.36
N GLY A 322 2.05 -1.62 -10.45
CA GLY A 322 1.88 -3.07 -10.35
C GLY A 322 1.52 -3.56 -8.94
N SER A 323 1.91 -2.81 -7.90
CA SER A 323 1.54 -3.09 -6.51
C SER A 323 0.26 -2.39 -6.05
N CYS A 324 -0.18 -1.36 -6.78
CA CYS A 324 -1.46 -0.66 -6.58
C CYS A 324 -2.19 -0.52 -7.93
N PRO A 325 -2.84 -1.59 -8.43
CA PRO A 325 -3.76 -1.45 -9.54
C PRO A 325 -4.88 -0.47 -9.18
N ASP A 326 -5.02 0.57 -10.00
CA ASP A 326 -6.07 1.57 -9.86
C ASP A 326 -7.39 1.02 -10.44
N TYR A 327 -8.50 1.69 -10.16
CA TYR A 327 -9.70 1.60 -10.97
C TYR A 327 -10.35 2.97 -11.09
N LEU A 328 -11.19 3.10 -12.11
CA LEU A 328 -11.95 4.31 -12.35
C LEU A 328 -13.16 4.33 -11.39
N ALA A 329 -13.08 5.16 -10.36
CA ALA A 329 -14.09 5.28 -9.31
C ALA A 329 -15.21 6.24 -9.70
N ASP A 330 -14.89 7.34 -10.39
CA ASP A 330 -15.92 8.23 -10.94
C ASP A 330 -15.56 8.87 -12.30
N LEU A 331 -16.60 9.06 -13.12
CA LEU A 331 -16.62 9.94 -14.29
C LEU A 331 -17.69 10.99 -14.08
N SER A 332 -17.34 12.27 -14.10
CA SER A 332 -18.31 13.35 -14.00
C SER A 332 -18.01 14.47 -14.97
N THR A 333 -19.06 15.13 -15.45
CA THR A 333 -18.93 16.30 -16.33
C THR A 333 -19.21 17.57 -15.55
N VAL A 334 -18.22 18.47 -15.48
CA VAL A 334 -18.38 19.80 -14.89
C VAL A 334 -18.74 20.79 -15.99
N ASP A 335 -19.81 21.56 -15.77
CA ASP A 335 -20.36 22.59 -16.67
C ASP A 335 -20.68 22.14 -18.12
N GLY A 336 -20.76 20.83 -18.37
CA GLY A 336 -21.10 20.24 -19.68
C GLY A 336 -19.90 19.94 -20.59
N ASP A 337 -18.78 20.64 -20.42
CA ASP A 337 -17.65 20.63 -21.36
C ASP A 337 -16.40 19.90 -20.81
N VAL A 338 -16.36 19.54 -19.51
CA VAL A 338 -15.15 19.05 -18.83
C VAL A 338 -15.37 17.70 -18.16
N VAL A 339 -14.76 16.64 -18.71
CA VAL A 339 -14.74 15.31 -18.09
C VAL A 339 -13.68 15.27 -16.99
N THR A 340 -14.13 15.05 -15.76
CA THR A 340 -13.31 14.77 -14.59
C THR A 340 -13.29 13.27 -14.34
N VAL A 341 -12.10 12.73 -14.10
CA VAL A 341 -11.87 11.32 -13.80
C VAL A 341 -11.35 11.20 -12.36
N GLU A 342 -12.06 10.47 -11.53
CA GLU A 342 -11.61 10.04 -10.21
C GLU A 342 -11.11 8.60 -10.28
N ARG A 343 -9.88 8.37 -9.82
CA ARG A 343 -9.27 7.05 -9.70
C ARG A 343 -9.10 6.70 -8.24
N ALA A 344 -9.38 5.44 -7.90
CA ALA A 344 -9.13 4.88 -6.57
C ALA A 344 -8.23 3.65 -6.67
N SER A 345 -7.56 3.29 -5.58
CA SER A 345 -6.76 2.06 -5.49
C SER A 345 -6.84 1.48 -4.09
N ALA A 346 -6.73 0.15 -3.97
CA ALA A 346 -6.79 -0.55 -2.69
C ALA A 346 -5.47 -0.50 -1.88
N GLY A 347 -4.57 0.44 -2.17
CA GLY A 347 -3.21 0.49 -1.61
C GLY A 347 -2.53 1.85 -1.63
N ALA A 348 -3.30 2.94 -1.71
CA ALA A 348 -2.76 4.29 -1.81
C ALA A 348 -1.68 4.58 -0.73
N GLY A 349 -0.48 4.97 -1.18
CA GLY A 349 0.65 5.35 -0.33
C GLY A 349 1.85 4.40 -0.31
N ALA A 350 1.71 3.15 -0.75
CA ALA A 350 2.80 2.15 -0.78
C ALA A 350 3.13 1.61 -2.19
N CYS A 351 2.75 2.36 -3.21
CA CYS A 351 2.78 1.93 -4.60
C CYS A 351 4.18 2.00 -5.21
N THR A 352 4.56 1.01 -6.02
CA THR A 352 5.82 1.02 -6.76
C THR A 352 5.72 1.95 -7.96
N ASP A 353 6.81 2.67 -8.28
CA ASP A 353 6.94 3.55 -9.46
C ASP A 353 7.00 2.78 -10.80
N ASP A 354 6.52 1.53 -10.85
CA ASP A 354 6.43 0.76 -12.07
C ASP A 354 5.17 1.14 -12.87
N TYR A 355 5.24 0.94 -14.18
CA TYR A 355 4.20 1.37 -15.12
C TYR A 355 3.68 0.14 -15.87
N ASN A 356 2.59 -0.43 -15.37
CA ASN A 356 1.92 -1.57 -15.99
C ASN A 356 0.66 -1.07 -16.71
N PRO A 357 0.50 -1.39 -18.01
CA PRO A 357 -0.68 -0.98 -18.74
C PRO A 357 -1.87 -1.88 -18.40
N TYR A 358 -3.03 -1.26 -18.18
CA TYR A 358 -4.32 -1.92 -18.02
C TYR A 358 -5.37 -1.25 -18.90
N ARG A 359 -6.46 -1.98 -19.12
CA ARG A 359 -7.71 -1.41 -19.64
C ARG A 359 -8.91 -1.88 -18.82
N LEU A 360 -9.83 -0.96 -18.57
CA LEU A 360 -11.15 -1.19 -18.00
C LEU A 360 -12.19 -1.03 -19.10
N VAL A 361 -13.20 -1.88 -19.08
CA VAL A 361 -14.42 -1.71 -19.87
C VAL A 361 -15.56 -1.44 -18.90
N LEU A 362 -16.23 -0.30 -19.06
CA LEU A 362 -17.24 0.20 -18.13
C LEU A 362 -18.57 0.49 -18.84
N ALA A 363 -19.68 0.31 -18.15
CA ALA A 363 -20.94 0.98 -18.48
C ALA A 363 -21.04 2.28 -17.69
N VAL A 364 -21.36 3.38 -18.38
CA VAL A 364 -21.42 4.73 -17.80
C VAL A 364 -22.74 5.38 -18.18
N ASP A 365 -23.49 5.89 -17.20
CA ASP A 365 -24.77 6.59 -17.43
C ASP A 365 -24.54 7.86 -18.31
N ARG A 366 -25.41 8.04 -19.31
CA ARG A 366 -25.26 9.04 -20.39
C ARG A 366 -25.25 10.49 -19.92
N ASP A 367 -25.77 10.79 -18.73
CA ASP A 367 -25.76 12.13 -18.14
C ASP A 367 -24.48 12.44 -17.37
N ARG A 368 -23.57 11.47 -17.22
CA ARG A 368 -22.25 11.64 -16.60
C ARG A 368 -21.17 12.11 -17.58
N LEU A 369 -21.39 11.98 -18.89
CA LEU A 369 -20.45 12.33 -19.96
C LEU A 369 -21.08 13.32 -20.98
N PRO A 370 -20.27 14.14 -21.69
CA PRO A 370 -20.75 14.92 -22.83
C PRO A 370 -21.19 14.01 -24.00
N PRO A 371 -21.94 14.55 -24.98
CA PRO A 371 -22.11 13.90 -26.28
C PRO A 371 -20.76 13.53 -26.92
N VAL A 372 -20.73 12.44 -27.68
CA VAL A 372 -19.48 11.89 -28.24
C VAL A 372 -18.77 12.86 -29.20
N ASP A 373 -19.53 13.70 -29.91
CA ASP A 373 -19.03 14.75 -30.79
C ASP A 373 -18.64 16.05 -30.05
N GLU A 374 -18.85 16.10 -28.72
CA GLU A 374 -18.52 17.22 -27.83
C GLU A 374 -17.48 16.83 -26.74
N LEU A 375 -16.87 15.62 -26.84
CA LEU A 375 -15.86 15.17 -25.87
C LEU A 375 -14.62 16.09 -25.82
N PRO A 376 -14.11 16.39 -24.61
CA PRO A 376 -12.94 17.25 -24.45
C PRO A 376 -11.65 16.53 -24.84
N ALA A 377 -10.75 17.24 -25.51
CA ALA A 377 -9.42 16.73 -25.87
C ALA A 377 -8.50 16.42 -24.66
N SER A 378 -8.91 16.80 -23.45
CA SER A 378 -8.12 16.62 -22.22
C SER A 378 -9.02 16.30 -21.03
N LEU A 379 -8.58 15.36 -20.19
CA LEU A 379 -9.23 14.95 -18.96
C LEU A 379 -8.75 15.75 -17.74
N VAL A 380 -9.64 16.02 -16.79
CA VAL A 380 -9.28 16.55 -15.47
C VAL A 380 -9.05 15.40 -14.49
N GLY A 381 -8.00 15.51 -13.65
CA GLY A 381 -7.57 14.46 -12.73
C GLY A 381 -6.50 13.51 -13.30
N VAL A 382 -6.19 13.61 -14.60
CA VAL A 382 -5.26 12.70 -15.28
C VAL A 382 -4.27 13.49 -16.15
N PRO A 383 -2.97 13.55 -15.80
CA PRO A 383 -1.94 14.17 -16.64
C PRO A 383 -1.92 13.55 -18.03
N ASP A 384 -1.91 14.39 -19.08
CA ASP A 384 -1.89 13.98 -20.49
C ASP A 384 -2.99 12.97 -20.91
N GLY A 385 -4.08 12.87 -20.12
CA GLY A 385 -5.23 12.02 -20.42
C GLY A 385 -6.16 12.64 -21.46
N GLN A 386 -6.68 11.82 -22.38
CA GLN A 386 -7.54 12.26 -23.50
C GLN A 386 -8.89 11.55 -23.50
N ALA A 387 -9.96 12.22 -23.94
CA ALA A 387 -11.25 11.59 -24.26
C ALA A 387 -11.52 11.64 -25.76
N VAL A 388 -11.97 10.51 -26.34
CA VAL A 388 -12.24 10.36 -27.77
C VAL A 388 -13.44 9.44 -28.04
N ALA A 389 -14.00 9.51 -29.24
CA ALA A 389 -14.97 8.52 -29.72
C ALA A 389 -14.29 7.17 -29.97
N TYR A 390 -14.98 6.04 -29.74
CA TYR A 390 -14.43 4.72 -30.02
C TYR A 390 -14.53 4.35 -31.52
N PRO A 391 -13.43 3.88 -32.16
CA PRO A 391 -12.09 3.74 -31.63
C PRO A 391 -11.29 5.03 -31.87
N ALA A 392 -10.28 5.28 -31.04
CA ALA A 392 -9.17 6.16 -31.41
C ALA A 392 -8.53 5.65 -32.73
N ASP A 393 -8.35 6.57 -33.68
CA ASP A 393 -7.75 6.38 -35.03
C ASP A 393 -6.23 6.22 -35.00
#